data_AF-A0A3D2SFZ3-F1
#
_entry.id   AF-A0A3D2SFZ3-F1
#
_cell.length_a   1.000
_cell.length_b   1.000
_cell.length_c   1.000
_cell.angle_alpha   90.00
_cell.angle_beta   90.00
_cell.angle_gamma   90.00
#
_symmetry.space_group_name_H-M   'P 1'
#
loop_
_entity.id
_entity.type
_entity.pdbx_description
1 polymer ?
#
loop_
_entity_poly.entity_id
_entity_poly.type
_entity_poly.pdbx_seq_one_letter_code
_entity_poly.pdbx_strand_id
1 'polypeptide(L)'
;MMKTRKKHSAAFKAQVAIEAIKEVETLSELAKRFDVHPQMISNWKREFLTRGAEIFSTKAPDEEAARREKALYEKIGRLEVEVD
;
A
#
# COMPACT_ATOMS: atom_id res chain seq x y z
N MET A 1 -13.09 6.35 26.58
CA MET A 1 -11.72 6.01 26.13
C MET A 1 -11.70 6.01 24.61
N MET A 2 -10.77 6.75 24.00
CA MET A 2 -10.62 6.85 22.55
C MET A 2 -9.98 5.56 22.01
N LYS A 3 -10.75 4.73 21.31
CA LYS A 3 -10.27 3.50 20.68
C LYS A 3 -9.36 3.90 19.51
N THR A 4 -8.05 3.78 19.69
CA THR A 4 -7.05 4.09 18.65
C THR A 4 -7.33 3.21 17.44
N ARG A 5 -7.54 3.83 16.27
CA ARG A 5 -7.80 3.07 15.03
C ARG A 5 -6.55 2.26 14.68
N LYS A 6 -6.68 0.94 14.63
CA LYS A 6 -5.63 0.01 14.20
C LYS A 6 -5.27 0.35 12.74
N LYS A 7 -4.00 0.69 12.48
CA LYS A 7 -3.51 0.96 11.12
C LYS A 7 -3.06 -0.37 10.50
N HIS A 8 -3.55 -0.66 9.30
CA HIS A 8 -3.15 -1.85 8.54
C HIS A 8 -2.22 -1.45 7.40
N SER A 9 -1.14 -2.23 7.20
CA SER A 9 -0.19 -2.01 6.10
C SER A 9 -0.84 -2.26 4.74
N ALA A 10 -0.28 -1.67 3.68
CA ALA A 10 -0.77 -1.89 2.31
C ALA A 10 -0.70 -3.37 1.92
N ALA A 11 0.39 -4.05 2.25
CA ALA A 11 0.57 -5.49 2.03
C ALA A 11 -0.52 -6.32 2.72
N PHE A 12 -0.84 -6.01 3.99
CA PHE A 12 -1.88 -6.73 4.71
C PHE A 12 -3.26 -6.53 4.09
N LYS A 13 -3.62 -5.30 3.72
CA LYS A 13 -4.89 -5.01 3.04
C LYS A 13 -5.01 -5.76 1.72
N ALA A 14 -3.93 -5.78 0.92
CA ALA A 14 -3.89 -6.49 -0.35
C ALA A 14 -4.06 -8.00 -0.15
N GLN A 15 -3.36 -8.60 0.82
CA GLN A 15 -3.51 -10.00 1.16
C GLN A 15 -4.96 -10.35 1.51
N VAL A 16 -5.58 -9.59 2.42
CA VAL A 16 -6.98 -9.82 2.83
C VAL A 16 -7.96 -9.61 1.67
N ALA A 17 -7.72 -8.61 0.81
CA ALA A 17 -8.54 -8.37 -0.38
C ALA A 17 -8.46 -9.54 -1.37
N ILE A 18 -7.27 -10.09 -1.61
CA ILE A 18 -7.07 -11.26 -2.50
C ILE A 18 -7.83 -12.47 -1.95
N GLU A 19 -7.73 -12.75 -0.65
CA GLU A 19 -8.47 -13.86 -0.03
C GLU A 19 -10.00 -13.68 -0.16
N ALA A 20 -10.49 -12.44 -0.03
CA ALA A 20 -11.90 -12.14 -0.24
C ALA A 20 -12.34 -12.22 -1.72
N ILE A 21 -11.42 -12.02 -2.68
CA ILE A 21 -11.67 -12.17 -4.13
C ILE A 21 -11.73 -13.65 -4.53
N LYS A 22 -10.95 -14.52 -3.87
CA LYS A 22 -10.98 -15.97 -4.11
C LYS A 22 -12.32 -16.60 -3.76
N GLU A 23 -13.10 -15.98 -2.87
CA GLU A 23 -14.43 -16.42 -2.44
C GLU A 23 -14.49 -17.86 -1.89
N VAL A 24 -13.35 -18.37 -1.39
CA VAL A 24 -13.24 -19.68 -0.75
C VAL A 24 -13.80 -19.67 0.68
N GLU A 25 -13.66 -18.53 1.37
CA GLU A 25 -14.18 -18.28 2.72
C GLU A 25 -15.16 -17.11 2.69
N THR A 26 -16.16 -17.17 3.56
CA THR A 26 -17.09 -16.06 3.76
C THR A 26 -16.39 -14.85 4.40
N LEU A 27 -16.97 -13.66 4.25
CA LEU A 27 -16.45 -12.44 4.91
C LEU A 27 -16.38 -12.58 6.44
N SER A 28 -17.28 -13.37 7.03
CA SER A 28 -17.30 -13.64 8.48
C SER A 28 -16.16 -14.56 8.92
N GLU A 29 -15.78 -15.54 8.11
CA GLU A 29 -14.64 -16.42 8.38
C GLU A 29 -13.32 -15.66 8.21
N LEU A 30 -13.19 -14.89 7.13
CA LEU A 30 -12.03 -14.02 6.91
C LEU A 30 -11.88 -12.98 8.02
N ALA A 31 -13.00 -12.43 8.51
CA ALA A 31 -13.00 -11.49 9.63
C ALA A 31 -12.44 -12.09 10.91
N LYS A 32 -12.80 -13.35 11.21
CA LYS A 32 -12.25 -14.09 12.35
C LYS A 32 -10.77 -14.42 12.12
N ARG A 33 -10.41 -14.89 10.93
CA ARG A 33 -9.03 -15.31 10.59
C ARG A 33 -8.03 -14.15 10.68
N PHE A 34 -8.42 -12.98 10.18
CA PHE A 34 -7.53 -11.82 10.08
C PHE A 34 -7.70 -10.79 11.20
N ASP A 35 -8.64 -11.00 12.14
CA ASP A 35 -9.00 -10.02 13.17
C ASP A 35 -9.36 -8.65 12.56
N VAL A 36 -10.23 -8.68 11.53
CA VAL A 36 -10.66 -7.50 10.76
C VAL A 36 -12.18 -7.49 10.66
N HIS A 37 -12.81 -6.33 10.78
CA HIS A 37 -14.25 -6.21 10.64
C HIS A 37 -14.70 -6.56 9.20
N PRO A 38 -15.79 -7.34 8.98
CA PRO A 38 -16.23 -7.77 7.64
C PRO A 38 -16.41 -6.62 6.63
N GLN A 39 -16.93 -5.47 7.09
CA GLN A 39 -17.08 -4.27 6.25
C GLN A 39 -15.75 -3.74 5.71
N MET A 40 -14.65 -3.84 6.47
CA MET A 40 -13.33 -3.42 6.02
C MET A 40 -12.81 -4.34 4.92
N ILE A 41 -13.05 -5.66 5.05
CA ILE A 41 -12.69 -6.66 4.04
C ILE A 41 -13.43 -6.36 2.72
N SER A 42 -14.74 -6.12 2.79
CA SER A 42 -15.55 -5.73 1.63
C SER A 42 -15.03 -4.45 0.97
N ASN A 43 -14.69 -3.44 1.77
CA ASN A 43 -14.11 -2.19 1.27
C ASN A 43 -12.77 -2.41 0.57
N TRP A 44 -11.87 -3.22 1.13
CA TRP A 44 -10.57 -3.50 0.53
C TRP A 44 -10.67 -4.34 -0.73
N LYS A 45 -11.58 -5.33 -0.77
CA LYS A 45 -11.90 -6.09 -1.99
C LYS A 45 -12.34 -5.14 -3.11
N ARG A 46 -13.27 -4.24 -2.82
CA ARG A 46 -13.75 -3.25 -3.80
C ARG A 46 -12.63 -2.31 -4.25
N GLU A 47 -11.86 -1.76 -3.31
CA GLU A 47 -10.74 -0.87 -3.62
C GLU A 47 -9.71 -1.54 -4.52
N PHE A 48 -9.33 -2.79 -4.20
CA PHE A 48 -8.37 -3.57 -4.98
C PHE A 48 -8.87 -3.85 -6.40
N LEU A 49 -10.16 -4.20 -6.57
CA LEU A 49 -10.75 -4.44 -7.88
C LEU A 49 -10.87 -3.15 -8.72
N THR A 50 -11.24 -2.03 -8.11
CA THR A 50 -11.36 -0.74 -8.82
C THR A 50 -10.00 -0.20 -9.26
N ARG A 51 -8.99 -0.31 -8.39
CA ARG A 51 -7.67 0.33 -8.60
C ARG A 51 -6.61 -0.64 -9.11
N GLY A 52 -6.90 -1.93 -9.19
CA GLY A 52 -5.92 -2.95 -9.57
C GLY A 52 -5.29 -2.72 -10.95
N ALA A 53 -6.03 -2.14 -11.90
CA ALA A 53 -5.51 -1.78 -13.22
C ALA A 53 -4.43 -0.67 -13.16
N GLU A 54 -4.48 0.24 -12.17
CA GLU A 54 -3.48 1.32 -12.00
C GLU A 54 -2.06 0.74 -11.80
N ILE A 55 -1.96 -0.46 -11.21
CA ILE A 55 -0.70 -1.15 -10.97
C ILE A 55 -0.01 -1.53 -12.29
N PHE A 56 -0.79 -1.83 -13.33
CA PHE A 56 -0.28 -2.18 -14.67
C PHE A 56 -0.10 -0.97 -15.58
N SER A 57 -0.75 0.14 -15.26
CA SER A 57 -0.63 1.41 -16.01
C SER A 57 0.60 2.23 -15.62
N THR A 58 1.15 1.99 -14.43
CA THR A 58 2.38 2.65 -13.96
C THR A 58 3.56 1.68 -14.07
N LYS A 59 4.74 2.19 -14.44
CA LYS A 59 5.96 1.38 -14.35
C LYS A 59 6.22 1.07 -12.88
N ALA A 60 6.69 -0.14 -12.60
CA ALA A 60 7.16 -0.49 -11.26
C ALA A 60 8.18 0.58 -10.79
N PRO A 61 8.21 0.91 -9.48
CA PRO A 61 9.17 1.85 -8.94
C PRO A 61 10.59 1.49 -9.38
N ASP A 62 11.26 2.42 -10.07
CA ASP A 62 12.67 2.28 -10.41
C ASP A 62 13.49 2.78 -9.21
N GLU A 63 13.79 1.85 -8.31
CA GLU A 63 14.62 2.09 -7.12
C GLU A 63 16.01 2.66 -7.49
N GLU A 64 16.50 2.39 -8.70
CA GLU A 64 17.76 2.95 -9.17
C GLU A 64 17.60 4.40 -9.61
N ALA A 65 16.51 4.74 -10.31
CA ALA A 65 16.15 6.12 -10.60
C ALA A 65 15.95 6.94 -9.33
N ALA A 66 15.23 6.41 -8.35
CA ALA A 66 15.01 7.08 -7.06
C ALA A 66 16.32 7.34 -6.30
N ARG A 67 17.26 6.37 -6.32
CA ARG A 67 18.61 6.56 -5.74
C ARG A 67 19.43 7.59 -6.49
N ARG A 68 19.40 7.58 -7.82
CA ARG A 68 20.10 8.59 -8.65
C ARG A 68 19.55 9.99 -8.38
N GLU A 69 18.23 10.14 -8.31
CA GLU A 69 17.55 11.40 -8.00
C GLU A 69 17.96 11.93 -6.62
N LYS A 70 17.94 11.07 -5.60
CA LYS A 70 18.42 11.44 -4.25
C LYS A 70 19.89 11.91 -4.27
N ALA A 71 20.76 11.17 -4.96
CA ALA A 71 22.18 11.52 -5.05
C ALA A 71 22.41 12.86 -5.77
N LEU A 72 21.58 13.17 -6.78
CA LEU A 72 21.60 14.46 -7.48
C LEU A 72 21.16 15.60 -6.54
N TYR A 73 20.07 15.42 -5.78
CA TYR A 73 19.64 16.42 -4.79
C TYR A 73 20.70 16.70 -3.73
N GLU A 74 21.35 15.66 -3.21
CA GLU A 74 22.46 15.82 -2.27
C GLU A 74 23.66 16.55 -2.91
N LYS A 75 23.96 16.29 -4.19
CA LYS A 75 25.04 16.98 -4.90
C LYS A 75 24.72 18.46 -5.13
N ILE A 76 23.48 18.78 -5.51
CA ILE A 76 23.03 20.16 -5.69
C ILE A 76 23.16 20.92 -4.38
N GLY A 77 22.64 20.38 -3.27
CA GLY A 77 22.76 21.04 -1.97
C GLY A 77 24.21 21.25 -1.51
N ARG A 78 25.12 20.31 -1.81
CA ARG A 78 26.56 20.52 -1.55
C ARG A 78 27.14 21.66 -2.40
N LEU A 79 26.81 21.71 -3.68
CA LEU A 79 27.29 22.75 -4.58
C LEU A 79 26.74 24.14 -4.22
N GLU A 80 25.48 24.24 -3.79
CA GLU A 80 24.91 25.50 -3.29
C GLU A 80 25.69 26.04 -2.10
N VAL A 81 26.07 25.17 -1.15
CA VAL A 81 26.87 25.56 0.03
C VAL A 81 28.33 25.89 -0.31
N GLU A 82 28.91 25.28 -1.35
CA GLU A 82 30.30 25.58 -1.78
C GLU A 82 30.42 26.88 -2.58
N VAL A 83 29.33 27.35 -3.17
CA VAL A 83 29.30 28.58 -3.99
C VAL A 83 28.92 29.82 -3.15
N ASP A 84 28.31 29.63 -1.98
CA ASP A 84 28.12 30.64 -0.93
C ASP A 84 29.40 30.88 -0.09
#